data_AF-A0A8J5QM57-F1
#
_entry.id   AF-A0A8J5QM57-F1
#
_cell.length_a   1.000
_cell.length_b   1.000
_cell.length_c   1.000
_cell.angle_alpha   90.00
_cell.angle_beta   90.00
_cell.angle_gamma   90.00
#
_symmetry.space_group_name_H-M   'P 1'
#
loop_
_entity.id
_entity.type
_entity.pdbx_description
1 polymer ?
#
loop_
_entity_poly.entity_id
_entity_poly.type
_entity_poly.pdbx_seq_one_letter_code
_entity_poly.pdbx_strand_id
1 'polypeptide(L)'
;MQYEAVLTREIFDKNKDIKDLRVAKKLLLEGEAKLEKIMHPQPLLFPESPGGCAHEREVIPPDWVLDYWHPTEKAMYPKYFALREKRKLEYMKLYDKQFPDAPKEFKDIH
;
A
#
# COMPACT_ATOMS: atom_id res chain seq x y z
N MET A 1 -3.81 -28.97 8.71
CA MET A 1 -3.94 -27.79 7.82
C MET A 1 -4.12 -28.18 6.35
N GLN A 2 -3.27 -29.04 5.76
CA GLN A 2 -3.38 -29.40 4.34
C GLN A 2 -4.70 -30.13 3.98
N TYR A 3 -5.17 -31.06 4.80
CA TYR A 3 -6.39 -31.83 4.55
C TYR A 3 -7.66 -30.95 4.47
N GLU A 4 -7.91 -30.13 5.51
CA GLU A 4 -9.07 -29.20 5.53
C GLU A 4 -9.02 -28.17 4.40
N ALA A 5 -7.82 -27.73 4.01
CA ALA A 5 -7.66 -26.83 2.87
C ALA A 5 -8.09 -27.49 1.55
N VAL A 6 -7.77 -28.77 1.36
CA VAL A 6 -8.19 -29.55 0.18
C VAL A 6 -9.71 -29.75 0.17
N LEU A 7 -10.32 -30.12 1.30
CA LEU A 7 -11.78 -30.25 1.41
C LEU A 7 -12.50 -28.93 1.09
N THR A 8 -11.99 -27.82 1.65
CA THR A 8 -12.54 -26.50 1.38
C THR A 8 -12.45 -26.16 -0.10
N ARG A 9 -11.30 -26.42 -0.72
CA ARG A 9 -11.10 -26.19 -2.16
C ARG A 9 -12.05 -27.02 -3.02
N GLU A 10 -12.28 -28.28 -2.67
CA GLU A 10 -13.23 -29.15 -3.39
C GLU A 10 -14.66 -28.56 -3.39
N ILE A 11 -15.09 -27.95 -2.28
CA ILE A 11 -16.40 -27.27 -2.18
C ILE A 11 -16.48 -26.07 -3.14
N PHE A 12 -15.42 -25.28 -3.24
CA PHE A 12 -15.36 -24.16 -4.19
C PHE A 12 -15.35 -24.67 -5.64
N ASP A 13 -14.58 -25.71 -5.94
CA ASP A 13 -14.48 -26.26 -7.30
C ASP A 13 -15.82 -26.88 -7.77
N LYS A 14 -16.61 -27.48 -6.87
CA LYS A 14 -17.97 -27.97 -7.18
C LYS A 14 -18.95 -26.86 -7.59
N ASN A 15 -18.77 -25.64 -7.06
CA ASN A 15 -19.67 -24.51 -7.26
C ASN A 15 -19.13 -23.48 -8.28
N LYS A 16 -18.02 -23.75 -8.97
CA LYS A 16 -17.34 -22.80 -9.86
C LYS A 16 -18.17 -22.41 -11.11
N ASP A 17 -18.97 -23.34 -11.64
CA ASP A 17 -19.65 -23.22 -12.93
C ASP A 17 -21.12 -22.74 -12.82
N ILE A 18 -21.50 -22.10 -11.71
CA ILE A 18 -22.86 -21.59 -11.49
C ILE A 18 -23.11 -20.34 -12.35
N LYS A 19 -24.00 -20.45 -13.34
CA LYS A 19 -24.34 -19.36 -14.27
C LYS A 19 -25.36 -18.37 -13.70
N ASP A 20 -26.18 -18.77 -12.73
CA ASP A 20 -27.17 -17.90 -12.11
C ASP A 20 -26.54 -17.08 -10.97
N LEU A 21 -26.45 -15.77 -11.19
CA LEU A 21 -25.88 -14.80 -10.24
C LEU A 21 -26.68 -14.73 -8.93
N ARG A 22 -27.98 -15.00 -8.93
CA ARG A 22 -28.80 -14.97 -7.70
C ARG A 22 -28.40 -16.11 -6.77
N VAL A 23 -28.20 -17.30 -7.34
CA VAL A 23 -27.75 -18.49 -6.61
C VAL A 23 -26.30 -18.30 -6.14
N ALA A 24 -25.42 -17.78 -6.99
CA ALA A 24 -24.03 -17.49 -6.62
C ALA A 24 -23.94 -16.50 -5.45
N LYS A 25 -24.72 -15.41 -5.47
CA LYS A 25 -24.77 -14.45 -4.36
C LYS A 25 -25.28 -15.09 -3.07
N LYS A 26 -26.31 -15.93 -3.16
CA LYS A 26 -26.84 -16.66 -1.98
C LYS A 26 -25.78 -17.56 -1.36
N LEU A 27 -25.06 -18.33 -2.18
CA LEU A 27 -23.98 -19.20 -1.73
C LEU A 27 -22.80 -18.43 -1.13
N LEU A 28 -22.48 -17.26 -1.67
CA LEU A 28 -21.45 -16.37 -1.13
C LEU A 28 -21.82 -15.92 0.29
N LEU A 29 -23.03 -15.40 0.48
CA LEU A 29 -23.51 -14.95 1.79
C LEU A 29 -23.56 -16.10 2.82
N GLU A 30 -23.99 -17.29 2.39
CA GLU A 30 -23.96 -18.49 3.24
C GLU A 30 -22.52 -18.90 3.59
N GLY A 31 -21.56 -18.71 2.68
CA GLY A 31 -20.14 -18.96 2.91
C GLY A 31 -19.52 -17.99 3.92
N GLU A 32 -19.80 -16.70 3.79
CA GLU A 32 -19.34 -15.66 4.73
C GLU A 32 -19.90 -15.91 6.14
N ALA A 33 -21.20 -16.22 6.25
CA ALA A 33 -21.82 -16.54 7.55
C ALA A 33 -21.26 -17.81 8.21
N LYS A 34 -20.76 -18.77 7.42
CA LYS A 34 -20.04 -19.94 7.94
C LYS A 34 -18.63 -19.57 8.39
N LEU A 35 -17.91 -18.77 7.58
CA LEU A 35 -16.57 -18.30 7.91
C LEU A 35 -16.57 -17.53 9.23
N GLU A 36 -17.50 -16.59 9.41
CA GLU A 36 -17.60 -15.77 10.62
C GLU A 36 -17.74 -16.62 11.90
N LYS A 37 -18.47 -17.73 11.85
CA LYS A 37 -18.67 -18.64 12.98
C LYS A 37 -17.45 -19.48 13.33
N ILE A 38 -16.60 -19.77 12.34
CA ILE A 38 -15.45 -20.68 12.47
C ILE A 38 -14.14 -19.89 12.59
N MET A 39 -14.16 -18.59 12.25
CA MET A 39 -12.98 -17.73 12.25
C MET A 39 -12.31 -17.72 13.63
N HIS A 40 -11.00 -17.92 13.63
CA HIS A 40 -10.23 -17.89 14.87
C HIS A 40 -10.17 -16.46 15.42
N PRO A 41 -10.38 -16.23 16.74
CA PRO A 41 -10.36 -14.89 17.32
C PRO A 41 -9.06 -14.09 17.10
N GLN A 42 -7.94 -14.79 16.95
CA GLN A 42 -6.64 -14.19 16.69
C GLN A 42 -6.01 -14.79 15.43
N PRO A 43 -6.39 -14.31 14.23
CA PRO A 43 -5.86 -14.85 12.98
C PRO A 43 -4.33 -14.64 12.90
N LEU A 44 -3.66 -15.53 12.18
CA LEU A 44 -2.23 -15.38 11.89
C LEU A 44 -2.04 -14.27 10.85
N LEU A 45 -1.42 -13.17 11.29
CA LEU A 45 -1.09 -12.03 10.45
C LEU A 45 0.39 -12.06 10.07
N PHE A 46 0.71 -11.60 8.85
CA PHE A 46 2.08 -11.40 8.47
C PHE A 46 2.68 -10.24 9.26
N PRO A 47 3.97 -10.28 9.65
CA PRO A 47 4.55 -9.28 10.54
C PRO A 47 4.36 -7.84 10.08
N GLU A 48 4.57 -7.56 8.79
CA GLU A 48 4.51 -6.21 8.21
C GLU A 48 3.11 -5.81 7.74
N SER A 49 2.18 -6.77 7.63
CA SER A 49 0.81 -6.49 7.23
C SER A 49 0.07 -5.69 8.31
N PRO A 50 -0.99 -4.94 7.96
CA PRO A 50 -1.79 -4.21 8.94
C PRO A 50 -2.26 -5.12 10.10
N GLY A 51 -1.98 -4.70 11.33
CA GLY A 51 -2.27 -5.48 12.53
C GLY A 51 -1.22 -6.56 12.89
N GLY A 52 -0.20 -6.75 12.05
CA GLY A 52 0.96 -7.57 12.33
C GLY A 52 1.89 -6.97 13.39
N CYS A 53 2.74 -7.79 14.00
CA CYS A 53 3.62 -7.37 15.11
C CYS A 53 4.76 -6.40 14.71
N ALA A 54 5.03 -6.27 13.41
CA ALA A 54 6.06 -5.39 12.85
C ALA A 54 5.45 -4.35 11.90
N HIS A 55 4.13 -4.20 11.87
CA HIS A 55 3.48 -3.20 11.05
C HIS A 55 3.94 -1.81 11.47
N GLU A 56 4.39 -1.02 10.49
CA GLU A 56 4.89 0.35 10.70
C GLU A 56 6.00 0.47 11.76
N ARG A 57 6.74 -0.62 12.01
CA ARG A 57 7.87 -0.60 12.96
C ARG A 57 8.95 0.38 12.53
N GLU A 58 9.16 0.53 11.23
CA GLU A 58 10.10 1.48 10.65
C GLU A 58 9.33 2.67 10.09
N VAL A 59 9.52 3.84 10.70
CA VAL A 59 9.00 5.10 10.17
C VAL A 59 10.07 5.71 9.27
N ILE A 60 9.83 5.70 7.97
CA ILE A 60 10.73 6.30 6.99
C ILE A 60 10.36 7.78 6.85
N PRO A 61 11.21 8.72 7.30
CA PRO A 61 10.91 10.15 7.17
C PRO A 61 10.86 10.53 5.68
N PRO A 62 9.98 11.47 5.30
CA PRO A 62 9.91 11.89 3.91
C PRO A 62 11.18 12.63 3.50
N ASP A 63 11.56 12.47 2.23
CA ASP A 63 12.87 12.91 1.73
C ASP A 63 13.10 14.43 1.90
N TRP A 64 12.05 15.25 1.80
CA TRP A 64 12.13 16.71 1.93
C TRP A 64 12.63 17.19 3.31
N VAL A 65 12.60 16.34 4.34
CA VAL A 65 13.12 16.69 5.68
C VAL A 65 14.60 17.08 5.63
N LEU A 66 15.37 16.48 4.72
CA LEU A 66 16.80 16.77 4.53
C LEU A 66 17.08 18.20 4.04
N ASP A 67 16.06 18.90 3.53
CA ASP A 67 16.21 20.27 3.07
C ASP A 67 16.26 21.27 4.23
N TYR A 68 15.73 20.90 5.41
CA TYR A 68 15.76 21.72 6.62
C TYR A 68 17.07 21.62 7.42
N TRP A 69 17.98 20.71 7.05
CA TRP A 69 19.26 20.55 7.76
C TRP A 69 20.12 21.81 7.73
N HIS A 70 20.88 22.05 8.81
CA HIS A 70 21.77 23.20 8.88
C HIS A 70 22.91 23.05 7.86
N PRO A 71 23.41 24.14 7.23
CA PRO A 71 24.46 24.04 6.21
C PRO A 71 25.72 23.28 6.66
N THR A 72 26.08 23.34 7.95
CA THR A 72 27.22 22.59 8.50
C THR A 72 26.99 21.08 8.47
N GLU A 73 25.76 20.63 8.73
CA GLU A 73 25.38 19.20 8.68
C GLU A 73 25.36 18.70 7.24
N LYS A 74 24.87 19.53 6.31
CA LYS A 74 24.92 19.24 4.87
C LYS A 74 26.35 19.16 4.33
N ALA A 75 27.23 20.03 4.82
CA ALA A 75 28.63 20.07 4.42
C ALA A 75 29.39 18.77 4.78
N MET A 76 28.91 17.99 5.76
CA MET A 76 29.46 16.68 6.08
C MET A 76 29.27 15.65 4.95
N TYR A 77 28.24 15.84 4.10
CA TYR A 77 27.87 14.90 3.03
C TYR A 77 27.86 15.55 1.64
N PRO A 78 28.98 16.12 1.16
CA PRO A 78 28.99 16.96 -0.03
C PRO A 78 28.60 16.20 -1.30
N LYS A 79 29.02 14.93 -1.44
CA LYS A 79 28.68 14.10 -2.60
C LYS A 79 27.18 13.78 -2.68
N TYR A 80 26.56 13.49 -1.53
CA TYR A 80 25.13 13.14 -1.46
C TYR A 80 24.26 14.35 -1.84
N PHE A 81 24.52 15.51 -1.23
CA PHE A 81 23.75 16.73 -1.52
C PHE A 81 23.97 17.26 -2.94
N ALA A 82 25.18 17.13 -3.51
CA ALA A 82 25.41 17.49 -4.92
C ALA A 82 24.60 16.62 -5.90
N LEU A 83 24.45 15.32 -5.62
CA LEU A 83 23.60 14.43 -6.43
C LEU A 83 22.12 14.72 -6.22
N ARG A 84 21.72 15.04 -4.99
CA ARG A 84 20.34 15.40 -4.64
C ARG A 84 19.85 16.63 -5.42
N GLU A 85 20.65 17.70 -5.48
CA GLU A 85 20.29 18.92 -6.21
C GLU A 85 20.12 18.66 -7.72
N LYS A 86 20.94 17.78 -8.31
CA LYS A 86 20.75 17.34 -9.70
C LYS A 86 19.40 16.65 -9.90
N ARG A 87 19.02 15.72 -9.00
CA ARG A 87 17.73 15.02 -9.08
C ARG A 87 16.54 15.95 -8.91
N LYS A 88 16.62 16.96 -8.04
CA LYS A 88 15.57 17.98 -7.89
C LYS A 88 15.34 18.74 -9.20
N LEU A 89 16.42 19.13 -9.88
CA LEU A 89 16.36 19.79 -11.18
C LEU A 89 15.75 18.87 -12.26
N GLU A 90 16.14 17.59 -12.27
CA GLU A 90 15.55 16.60 -13.17
C GLU A 90 14.06 16.40 -12.91
N TYR A 91 13.64 16.35 -11.65
CA TYR A 91 12.24 16.23 -11.26
C TYR A 91 11.41 17.44 -11.71
N MET A 92 11.89 18.66 -11.51
CA MET A 92 11.22 19.87 -11.98
C MET A 92 11.01 19.86 -13.51
N LYS A 93 12.06 19.48 -14.27
CA LYS A 93 11.95 19.33 -15.73
C LYS A 93 10.95 18.25 -16.15
N LEU A 94 10.92 17.13 -15.43
CA LEU A 94 9.97 16.04 -15.67
C LEU A 94 8.54 16.48 -15.39
N TYR A 95 8.33 17.22 -14.30
CA TYR A 95 7.03 17.76 -13.92
C TYR A 95 6.49 18.73 -14.98
N ASP A 96 7.28 19.72 -15.39
CA ASP A 96 6.91 20.68 -16.44
C ASP A 96 6.55 19.97 -17.77
N LYS A 97 7.24 18.87 -18.08
CA LYS A 97 6.96 18.07 -19.28
C LYS A 97 5.66 17.27 -19.15
N GLN A 98 5.39 16.69 -17.99
CA GLN A 98 4.20 15.86 -17.76
C GLN A 98 2.94 16.71 -17.63
N PHE A 99 3.07 17.91 -17.08
CA PHE A 99 1.96 18.82 -16.81
C PHE A 99 2.26 20.23 -17.33
N PRO A 100 2.25 20.44 -18.67
CA PRO A 100 2.55 21.76 -19.25
C PRO A 100 1.49 22.81 -18.90
N ASP A 101 0.24 22.40 -18.70
CA ASP A 101 -0.91 23.26 -18.42
C ASP A 101 -1.19 23.41 -16.91
N ALA A 102 -0.33 22.85 -16.04
CA ALA A 102 -0.54 22.96 -14.60
C ALA A 102 -0.46 24.44 -14.16
N PRO A 103 -1.43 24.92 -13.36
CA PRO A 103 -1.36 26.26 -12.80
C PRO A 103 -0.14 26.36 -11.88
N LYS A 104 0.77 27.28 -12.19
CA LYS A 104 2.02 27.51 -11.44
C LYS A 104 1.83 28.40 -10.21
N GLU A 105 0.73 29.13 -10.18
CA GLU A 105 0.35 29.99 -9.07
C GLU A 105 -1.00 29.51 -8.54
N PHE A 106 -1.00 29.04 -7.29
CA PHE A 106 -2.23 28.79 -6.55
C PHE A 106 -2.49 30.05 -5.71
N LYS A 107 -3.62 30.73 -5.95
CA LYS A 107 -4.02 31.84 -5.09
C LYS A 107 -4.42 31.27 -3.74
N ASP A 108 -3.69 31.62 -2.70
CA ASP A 108 -4.08 31.32 -1.33
C ASP A 108 -5.43 31.99 -1.06
N ILE A 109 -6.47 31.18 -0.85
CA ILE A 109 -7.77 31.65 -0.41
C ILE A 109 -7.65 31.86 1.10
N HIS A 110 -7.23 33.06 1.50
CA HIS A 110 -7.36 33.54 2.88
C HIS A 110 -8.78 34.05 3.13
#